data_AF-A0A5K0ZDG0-F1
#
_entry.id   AF-A0A5K0ZDG0-F1
#
_cell.length_a   1.000
_cell.length_b   1.000
_cell.length_c   1.000
_cell.angle_alpha   90.00
_cell.angle_beta   90.00
_cell.angle_gamma   90.00
#
_symmetry.space_group_name_H-M   'P 1'
#
loop_
_entity.id
_entity.type
_entity.pdbx_description
1 polymer ?
#
loop_
_entity_poly.entity_id
_entity_poly.type
_entity_poly.pdbx_seq_one_letter_code
_entity_poly.pdbx_strand_id
1 'polypeptide(L)'
;CWTELGDGKIENPLVLQHYTDQVQLIRKKLLTAQSRQRSYADIRRRELAFEVGDHVFLKISPTKGVFRFGMKGKLSPRFVGPFEILEKIGE
;
A
#
# COMPACT_ATOMS: atom_id res chain seq x y z
N CYS A 1 -1.57 -31.91 -17.36
CA CYS A 1 -0.56 -32.33 -18.35
C CYS A 1 0.48 -31.23 -18.47
N TRP A 2 1.69 -31.45 -17.96
CA TRP A 2 2.83 -30.57 -18.24
C TRP A 2 3.53 -31.16 -19.46
N THR A 3 3.63 -30.40 -20.55
CA THR A 3 4.45 -30.77 -21.69
C THR A 3 5.90 -30.67 -21.26
N GLU A 4 6.63 -31.77 -21.42
CA GLU A 4 8.08 -31.82 -21.21
C GLU A 4 8.72 -30.72 -22.06
N LEU A 5 9.33 -29.74 -21.39
CA LEU A 5 10.16 -28.74 -22.03
C LEU A 5 11.36 -29.49 -22.57
N GLY A 6 11.30 -29.83 -23.87
CA GLY A 6 12.45 -30.36 -24.58
C GLY A 6 13.64 -29.42 -24.36
N ASP A 7 14.78 -30.00 -24.02
CA ASP A 7 16.05 -29.32 -23.80
C ASP A 7 16.46 -28.56 -25.07
N GLY A 8 15.91 -27.35 -25.23
CA GLY A 8 16.32 -26.41 -26.25
C GLY A 8 17.73 -25.97 -25.92
N LYS A 9 18.71 -26.67 -26.48
CA LYS A 9 20.12 -26.35 -26.36
C LYS A 9 20.34 -24.98 -27.02
N ILE A 10 20.45 -23.93 -26.20
CA ILE A 10 20.73 -22.57 -26.69
C ILE A 10 22.24 -22.51 -26.94
N GLU A 11 22.63 -22.59 -28.21
CA GLU A 11 24.02 -22.72 -28.64
C GLU A 11 24.80 -21.39 -28.65
N ASN A 12 24.19 -20.26 -28.29
CA ASN A 12 24.81 -18.93 -28.41
C ASN A 12 24.93 -18.19 -27.04
N PRO A 13 26.16 -17.89 -26.56
CA PRO A 13 26.41 -17.20 -25.29
C PRO A 13 25.74 -15.82 -25.17
N LEU A 14 25.64 -15.07 -26.27
CA LEU A 14 25.02 -13.73 -26.28
C LEU A 14 23.52 -13.79 -26.00
N VAL A 15 22.87 -14.84 -26.51
CA VAL A 15 21.43 -15.07 -26.32
C VAL A 15 21.15 -15.49 -24.87
N LEU A 16 22.01 -16.35 -24.31
CA LEU A 16 21.95 -16.73 -22.89
C LEU A 16 22.10 -15.52 -21.97
N GLN A 17 23.07 -14.64 -22.25
CA GLN A 17 23.28 -13.40 -21.49
C GLN A 17 22.04 -12.50 -21.49
N HIS A 18 21.47 -12.26 -22.68
CA HIS A 18 20.24 -11.47 -22.80
C HIS A 18 19.08 -12.06 -21.98
N TYR A 19 18.87 -13.37 -22.02
CA TYR A 19 17.84 -14.02 -21.20
C TYR A 19 18.14 -13.93 -19.70
N THR A 20 19.40 -14.08 -19.28
CA THR A 20 19.77 -13.92 -17.87
C THR A 20 19.51 -12.50 -17.36
N ASP A 21 19.80 -11.49 -18.18
CA ASP A 21 19.56 -10.08 -17.83
C ASP A 21 18.05 -9.80 -17.70
N GLN A 22 17.23 -10.37 -18.60
CA GLN A 22 15.78 -10.25 -18.49
C GLN A 22 15.22 -10.92 -17.24
N VAL A 23 15.70 -12.12 -16.89
CA VAL A 23 15.29 -12.81 -15.65
C VAL A 23 15.70 -12.01 -14.42
N GLN A 24 16.90 -11.44 -14.40
CA GLN A 24 17.36 -10.57 -13.32
C GLN A 24 16.49 -9.31 -13.19
N LEU A 25 16.13 -8.68 -14.31
CA LEU A 25 15.24 -7.53 -14.33
C LEU A 25 13.85 -7.86 -13.78
N ILE A 26 13.28 -9.00 -14.15
CA ILE A 26 11.98 -9.47 -13.65
C ILE A 26 12.04 -9.68 -12.13
N ARG A 27 13.08 -10.36 -11.63
CA ARG A 27 13.28 -10.57 -10.18
C ARG A 27 13.40 -9.25 -9.43
N LYS A 28 14.15 -8.28 -9.96
CA LYS A 28 14.29 -6.94 -9.35
C LYS A 28 12.95 -6.20 -9.29
N LYS A 29 12.15 -6.25 -10.37
CA LYS A 29 10.82 -5.63 -10.41
C LYS A 29 9.86 -6.29 -9.42
N LEU A 30 9.87 -7.62 -9.31
CA LEU A 30 9.09 -8.38 -8.34
C LEU A 30 9.45 -8.00 -6.90
N LEU A 31 10.74 -7.96 -6.56
CA LEU A 31 11.20 -7.58 -5.24
C LEU A 31 10.78 -6.15 -4.89
N THR A 32 10.88 -5.24 -5.86
CA THR A 32 10.44 -3.84 -5.69
C THR A 32 8.93 -3.76 -5.43
N ALA A 33 8.11 -4.52 -6.17
CA ALA A 33 6.67 -4.56 -5.97
C ALA A 33 6.30 -5.15 -4.58
N GLN A 34 6.94 -6.25 -4.18
CA GLN A 34 6.73 -6.87 -2.88
C GLN A 34 7.16 -5.95 -1.73
N SER A 35 8.30 -5.27 -1.86
CA SER A 35 8.76 -4.29 -0.89
C SER A 35 7.78 -3.12 -0.73
N ARG A 36 7.24 -2.60 -1.85
CA ARG A 36 6.18 -1.59 -1.82
C ARG A 36 4.94 -2.08 -1.09
N GLN A 37 4.43 -3.27 -1.42
CA GLN A 37 3.29 -3.87 -0.73
C GLN A 37 3.53 -4.02 0.77
N ARG A 38 4.72 -4.52 1.15
CA ARG A 38 5.13 -4.67 2.54
C ARG A 38 5.16 -3.33 3.27
N SER A 39 5.76 -2.29 2.68
CA SER A 39 5.76 -0.95 3.27
C SER A 39 4.34 -0.41 3.50
N TYR A 40 3.43 -0.58 2.55
CA TYR A 40 2.05 -0.10 2.69
C TYR A 40 1.28 -0.86 3.78
N ALA A 41 1.48 -2.17 3.87
CA ALA A 41 0.85 -2.99 4.90
C ALA A 41 1.43 -2.69 6.29
N ASP A 42 2.76 -2.57 6.40
CA ASP A 42 3.45 -2.46 7.69
C ASP A 42 3.36 -1.06 8.30
N ILE A 43 3.25 0.01 7.49
CA ILE A 43 3.05 1.38 7.97
C ILE A 43 1.77 1.52 8.81
N ARG A 44 0.73 0.71 8.54
CA ARG A 44 -0.55 0.75 9.29
C ARG A 44 -0.76 -0.43 10.25
N ARG A 45 0.25 -1.28 10.46
CA ARG A 45 0.21 -2.39 11.44
C ARG A 45 0.75 -2.01 12.82
N ARG A 46 1.43 -0.87 12.95
CA ARG A 46 1.76 -0.29 14.25
C ARG A 46 0.56 0.46 14.80
N GLU A 47 0.37 0.40 16.10
CA GLU A 47 -0.57 1.26 16.81
C GLU A 47 -0.17 2.72 16.55
N LEU A 48 -1.10 3.48 15.96
CA LEU A 48 -0.89 4.89 15.68
C LEU A 48 -1.13 5.65 16.98
N ALA A 49 -0.05 5.95 17.70
CA ALA A 49 -0.08 6.87 18.83
C ALA A 49 -0.01 8.30 18.31
N PHE A 50 -0.82 9.17 18.90
CA PHE A 50 -0.80 10.60 18.64
C PHE A 50 -0.45 11.33 19.92
N GLU A 51 0.27 12.44 19.77
CA GLU A 51 0.65 13.30 20.87
C GLU A 51 -0.23 14.55 20.93
N VAL A 52 -0.24 15.20 22.10
CA VAL A 52 -0.90 16.50 22.26
C VAL A 52 -0.21 17.53 21.34
N GLY A 53 -1.00 18.28 20.58
CA GLY A 53 -0.53 19.21 19.54
C GLY A 53 -0.52 18.63 18.11
N ASP A 54 -0.65 17.31 17.94
CA ASP A 54 -0.78 16.72 16.61
C ASP A 54 -2.11 17.11 15.95
N HIS A 55 -2.07 17.27 14.62
CA HIS A 55 -3.25 17.55 13.82
C HIS A 55 -3.78 16.28 13.17
N VAL A 56 -5.00 15.89 13.50
CA VAL A 56 -5.61 14.62 13.07
C VAL A 56 -6.95 14.82 12.37
N PHE A 57 -7.27 13.91 11.45
CA PHE A 57 -8.57 13.86 10.80
C PHE A 57 -9.52 12.92 11.53
N LEU A 58 -10.69 13.42 11.92
CA LEU A 58 -11.65 12.62 12.66
C LEU A 58 -12.50 11.77 11.71
N LYS A 59 -12.52 10.45 11.92
CA LYS A 59 -13.41 9.55 11.18
C LYS A 59 -14.84 9.70 11.67
N ILE A 60 -15.77 9.96 10.76
CA ILE A 60 -17.19 10.13 11.07
C ILE A 60 -18.01 8.96 10.53
N SER A 61 -19.11 8.63 11.22
CA SER A 61 -20.09 7.71 10.66
C SER A 61 -20.84 8.38 9.50
N PRO A 62 -21.29 7.63 8.48
CA PRO A 62 -22.04 8.22 7.37
C PRO A 62 -23.26 9.02 7.83
N THR A 63 -23.98 8.54 8.84
CA THR A 63 -25.12 9.24 9.43
C THR A 63 -24.71 10.57 10.05
N LYS A 64 -23.69 10.59 10.92
CA LYS A 64 -23.19 11.84 11.53
C LYS A 64 -22.67 12.82 10.48
N GLY A 65 -22.05 12.31 9.40
CA GLY A 65 -21.59 13.12 8.28
C GLY A 65 -22.72 13.82 7.54
N VAL A 66 -23.78 13.08 7.22
CA VAL A 66 -24.98 13.64 6.57
C VAL A 66 -25.67 14.67 7.47
N PHE A 67 -25.83 14.37 8.76
CA PHE A 67 -26.49 15.30 9.68
C PHE A 67 -25.68 16.57 9.96
N ARG A 68 -24.35 16.48 10.09
CA ARG A 68 -23.51 17.64 10.43
C ARG A 68 -23.08 18.47 9.23
N PHE A 69 -22.80 17.82 8.10
CA PHE A 69 -22.22 18.49 6.92
C PHE A 69 -23.16 18.48 5.70
N GLY A 70 -24.32 17.80 5.76
CA GLY A 70 -25.25 17.71 4.64
C GLY A 70 -24.72 16.90 3.43
N MET A 71 -23.53 16.30 3.54
CA MET A 71 -22.87 15.63 2.43
C MET A 71 -23.34 14.18 2.31
N LYS A 72 -24.20 13.91 1.32
CA LYS A 72 -24.73 12.57 1.01
C LYS A 72 -24.27 12.13 -0.38
N GLY A 73 -23.70 10.94 -0.49
CA GLY A 73 -23.32 10.35 -1.77
C GLY A 73 -22.14 9.40 -1.67
N LYS A 74 -21.86 8.67 -2.76
CA LYS A 74 -20.74 7.69 -2.84
C LYS A 74 -19.37 8.32 -2.58
N LEU A 75 -19.24 9.63 -2.84
CA LEU A 75 -18.01 10.41 -2.70
C LEU A 75 -18.04 11.38 -1.50
N SER A 76 -18.93 11.18 -0.53
CA SER A 76 -18.89 12.01 0.68
C SER A 76 -17.62 11.74 1.50
N PRO A 77 -16.98 12.78 2.06
CA PRO A 77 -15.80 12.61 2.90
C PRO A 77 -16.12 11.74 4.12
N ARG A 78 -15.26 10.74 4.41
CA ARG A 78 -15.35 9.91 5.62
C ARG A 78 -14.60 10.51 6.81
N PHE A 79 -13.82 11.54 6.55
CA PHE A 79 -12.95 12.21 7.48
C PHE A 79 -13.20 13.71 7.41
N VAL A 80 -13.14 14.38 8.55
CA VAL A 80 -13.36 15.82 8.68
C VAL A 80 -12.10 16.41 9.27
N GLY A 81 -11.65 17.53 8.68
CA GLY A 81 -10.75 18.57 9.19
C GLY A 81 -9.49 18.13 9.95
N PRO A 82 -8.37 18.86 9.84
CA PRO A 82 -7.33 18.71 10.83
C PRO A 82 -7.82 19.34 12.15
N PHE A 83 -7.91 18.52 13.20
CA PHE A 83 -8.17 18.95 14.57
C PHE A 83 -6.90 18.77 15.39
N GLU A 84 -6.57 19.75 16.20
CA GLU A 84 -5.49 19.64 17.17
C GLU A 84 -5.93 18.78 18.37
N ILE A 85 -5.06 17.86 18.80
CA ILE A 85 -5.27 17.07 20.01
C ILE A 85 -4.91 17.94 21.21
N LEU A 86 -5.90 18.28 22.04
CA LEU A 86 -5.70 19.10 23.23
C LEU A 86 -5.22 18.30 24.44
N GLU A 87 -5.70 17.07 24.59
CA GLU A 87 -5.39 16.21 25.73
C GLU A 87 -5.56 14.74 25.34
N LYS A 88 -4.74 13.85 25.91
CA LYS A 88 -4.85 12.39 25.77
C LYS A 88 -5.43 11.82 27.06
N ILE A 89 -6.56 11.11 26.94
CA ILE A 89 -7.25 10.51 28.09
C ILE A 89 -6.96 9.00 28.10
N GLY A 90 -6.31 8.52 29.16
CA GLY A 90 -5.91 7.11 29.31
C GLY A 90 -4.57 6.76 28.64
N GLU A 91 -4.04 5.58 28.99
CA GLU A 91 -2.86 4.94 28.36
C GLU A 91 -3.29 3.70 27.57
#